data_AF-A0AAX4KUL5-F1
#
_entry.id   AF-A0AAX4KUL5-F1
#
_cell.length_a   1.000
_cell.length_b   1.000
_cell.length_c   1.000
_cell.angle_alpha   90.00
_cell.angle_beta   90.00
_cell.angle_gamma   90.00
#
_symmetry.space_group_name_H-M   'P 1'
#
loop_
_entity.id
_entity.type
_entity.pdbx_description
1 polymer ?
#
loop_
_entity_poly.entity_id
_entity_poly.type
_entity_poly.pdbx_seq_one_letter_code
_entity_poly.pdbx_strand_id
1 'polypeptide(L)'
;MPKPSSSSSSSLRSNGQNGKYEYTPNNYAATKNEVGVFTTPGYSEDIKPLWKFKNAEESGKSAEGIWKLFEGYRDKNDFVGMDICRKFIQMGRTRSLRYALRPGGRKYDPSTGEERQRTGKVYDQGKLEGAEVYEKWLGKCWDDECYKKAWESWREGKDNIEVVKDQSDVEDPWGEGDEKDQEEKKRKRLRSAVKGAPEVKAKDHPGPKKRTKKS
;
A
#
# COMPACT_ATOMS: atom_id res chain seq x y z
N MET A 1 -69.87 5.27 2.14
CA MET A 1 -70.14 6.38 3.08
C MET A 1 -69.12 6.33 4.25
N PRO A 2 -68.79 7.45 4.92
CA PRO A 2 -67.40 7.96 5.02
C PRO A 2 -66.70 7.93 6.40
N LYS A 3 -65.34 7.97 6.37
CA LYS A 3 -64.31 8.75 7.17
C LYS A 3 -64.27 8.63 8.73
N PRO A 4 -63.08 8.74 9.41
CA PRO A 4 -62.29 9.98 9.42
C PRO A 4 -60.75 9.90 9.46
N SER A 5 -60.19 11.06 9.07
CA SER A 5 -58.82 11.54 9.23
C SER A 5 -58.48 11.94 10.67
N SER A 6 -57.21 11.79 11.09
CA SER A 6 -56.44 12.81 11.84
C SER A 6 -54.99 12.32 12.00
N SER A 7 -54.02 13.01 11.42
CA SER A 7 -53.07 13.91 12.11
C SER A 7 -51.88 13.22 12.75
N SER A 8 -50.72 13.49 12.14
CA SER A 8 -49.45 13.86 12.75
C SER A 8 -49.07 13.24 14.10
N SER A 9 -48.06 12.38 14.08
CA SER A 9 -47.07 12.38 15.15
C SER A 9 -45.67 12.32 14.56
N SER A 10 -45.02 13.47 14.60
CA SER A 10 -43.59 13.66 14.44
C SER A 10 -42.84 12.75 15.41
N SER A 11 -42.27 11.66 14.92
CA SER A 11 -41.27 10.93 15.70
C SER A 11 -39.90 11.48 15.35
N LEU A 12 -39.46 12.38 16.23
CA LEU A 12 -38.07 12.82 16.37
C LEU A 12 -37.18 11.57 16.41
N ARG A 13 -36.53 11.24 15.30
CA ARG A 13 -35.44 10.26 15.32
C ARG A 13 -34.25 10.92 15.98
N SER A 14 -33.95 10.35 17.13
CA SER A 14 -32.92 10.72 18.08
C SER A 14 -31.53 10.79 17.44
N ASN A 15 -30.79 11.74 17.99
CA ASN A 15 -29.45 12.15 17.65
C ASN A 15 -28.44 10.99 17.78
N GLY A 16 -27.76 10.66 16.68
CA GLY A 16 -26.62 9.78 16.61
C GLY A 16 -25.88 10.11 15.31
N GLN A 17 -24.96 11.07 15.38
CA GLN A 17 -24.18 11.55 14.24
C GLN A 17 -23.28 10.44 13.69
N ASN A 18 -23.80 9.64 12.75
CA ASN A 18 -23.03 8.76 11.87
C ASN A 18 -23.37 9.10 10.40
N GLY A 19 -23.30 10.39 10.07
CA GLY A 19 -23.66 10.91 8.76
C GLY A 19 -22.53 10.78 7.74
N LYS A 20 -22.35 9.59 7.15
CA LYS A 20 -21.91 9.37 5.73
C LYS A 20 -21.89 7.87 5.37
N TYR A 21 -21.68 6.96 6.33
CA TYR A 21 -21.45 5.54 6.06
C TYR A 21 -22.50 4.63 6.71
N GLU A 22 -23.07 3.70 5.94
CA GLU A 22 -24.17 2.81 6.38
C GLU A 22 -23.67 1.56 7.14
N TYR A 23 -22.37 1.27 7.09
CA TYR A 23 -21.80 0.06 7.69
C TYR A 23 -21.29 0.31 9.10
N THR A 24 -21.68 -0.59 10.00
CA THR A 24 -21.21 -0.67 11.38
C THR A 24 -20.53 -2.03 11.60
N PRO A 25 -19.72 -2.18 12.66
CA PRO A 25 -19.12 -3.47 12.99
C PRO A 25 -20.13 -4.64 13.05
N ASN A 26 -21.37 -4.37 13.48
CA ASN A 26 -22.42 -5.39 13.62
C ASN A 26 -23.02 -5.87 12.30
N ASN A 27 -23.01 -5.05 11.25
CA ASN A 27 -23.55 -5.42 9.93
C ASN A 27 -22.46 -5.73 8.89
N TYR A 28 -21.19 -5.62 9.31
CA TYR A 28 -20.03 -5.82 8.46
C TYR A 28 -19.34 -7.17 8.75
N ALA A 29 -19.29 -8.04 7.74
CA ALA A 29 -18.58 -9.31 7.82
C ALA A 29 -17.11 -9.14 7.41
N ALA A 30 -16.25 -8.80 8.38
CA ALA A 30 -14.82 -8.68 8.14
C ALA A 30 -14.18 -10.04 7.83
N THR A 31 -13.23 -10.07 6.91
CA THR A 31 -12.56 -11.28 6.45
C THR A 31 -11.10 -10.97 6.15
N LYS A 32 -10.21 -11.95 6.33
CA LYS A 32 -8.77 -11.78 5.98
C LYS A 32 -8.50 -11.72 4.48
N ASN A 33 -9.53 -11.95 3.66
CA ASN A 33 -9.46 -11.89 2.20
C ASN A 33 -10.05 -10.56 1.68
N GLU A 34 -10.17 -10.45 0.37
CA GLU A 34 -10.66 -9.24 -0.34
C GLU A 34 -12.20 -9.22 -0.50
N VAL A 35 -12.93 -10.09 0.19
CA VAL A 35 -14.40 -10.13 0.08
C VAL A 35 -15.00 -8.86 0.69
N GLY A 36 -15.97 -8.29 -0.01
CA GLY A 36 -16.68 -7.08 0.42
C GLY A 36 -16.10 -5.76 -0.08
N VAL A 37 -14.89 -5.76 -0.66
CA VAL A 37 -14.16 -4.52 -1.06
C VAL A 37 -14.98 -3.57 -1.93
N PHE A 38 -15.76 -4.10 -2.87
CA PHE A 38 -16.58 -3.29 -3.78
C PHE A 38 -18.05 -3.20 -3.38
N THR A 39 -18.50 -4.00 -2.42
CA THR A 39 -19.91 -4.09 -2.01
C THR A 39 -20.19 -3.34 -0.72
N THR A 40 -19.24 -2.54 -0.25
CA THR A 40 -19.37 -1.64 0.90
C THR A 40 -19.38 -0.19 0.37
N PRO A 41 -20.53 0.30 -0.13
CA PRO A 41 -20.67 1.69 -0.59
C PRO A 41 -20.33 2.71 0.51
N GLY A 42 -19.94 3.91 0.11
CA GLY A 42 -19.34 4.92 0.99
C GLY A 42 -17.81 4.78 1.05
N TYR A 43 -17.29 3.86 1.88
CA TYR A 43 -15.84 3.66 2.03
C TYR A 43 -15.16 3.35 0.69
N SER A 44 -15.72 2.41 -0.08
CA SER A 44 -15.11 2.00 -1.34
C SER A 44 -15.09 3.10 -2.41
N GLU A 45 -15.98 4.09 -2.33
CA GLU A 45 -16.05 5.20 -3.29
C GLU A 45 -14.95 6.23 -3.04
N ASP A 46 -14.62 6.50 -1.78
CA ASP A 46 -13.53 7.39 -1.41
C ASP A 46 -12.16 6.78 -1.79
N ILE A 47 -12.05 5.44 -1.72
CA ILE A 47 -10.79 4.71 -1.94
C ILE A 47 -10.52 4.41 -3.43
N LYS A 48 -11.55 4.07 -4.21
CA LYS A 48 -11.43 3.68 -5.64
C LYS A 48 -10.60 4.66 -6.50
N PRO A 49 -10.76 6.00 -6.41
CA PRO A 49 -9.99 6.96 -7.22
C PRO A 49 -8.50 6.93 -6.95
N LEU A 50 -8.09 6.55 -5.73
CA LEU A 50 -6.69 6.46 -5.32
C LEU A 50 -6.05 5.16 -5.81
N TRP A 51 -6.85 4.11 -6.03
CA TRP A 51 -6.36 2.74 -6.23
C TRP A 51 -5.78 2.51 -7.64
N LYS A 52 -4.44 2.48 -7.74
CA LYS A 52 -3.68 2.33 -8.99
C LYS A 52 -2.54 1.34 -8.80
N PHE A 53 -2.23 0.58 -9.86
CA PHE A 53 -1.21 -0.47 -9.78
C PHE A 53 -0.46 -0.65 -11.11
N LYS A 54 -0.23 0.44 -11.86
CA LYS A 54 0.45 0.34 -13.16
C LYS A 54 1.90 -0.13 -13.02
N ASN A 55 2.62 0.45 -12.07
CA ASN A 55 4.04 0.19 -11.78
C ASN A 55 4.32 0.49 -10.29
N ALA A 56 5.57 0.31 -9.86
CA ALA A 56 5.98 0.57 -8.47
C ALA A 56 5.66 1.98 -7.97
N GLU A 57 5.91 3.00 -8.78
CA GLU A 57 5.68 4.41 -8.40
C GLU A 57 4.19 4.71 -8.19
N GLU A 58 3.33 4.30 -9.12
CA GLU A 58 1.88 4.48 -8.98
C GLU A 58 1.31 3.64 -7.83
N SER A 59 1.82 2.42 -7.63
CA SER A 59 1.46 1.59 -6.48
C SER A 59 1.86 2.25 -5.17
N GLY A 60 3.02 2.90 -5.09
CA GLY A 60 3.47 3.65 -3.92
C GLY A 60 2.54 4.80 -3.58
N LYS A 61 2.29 5.69 -4.56
CA LYS A 61 1.36 6.82 -4.42
C LYS A 61 -0.05 6.35 -4.03
N SER A 62 -0.50 5.25 -4.62
CA SER A 62 -1.79 4.66 -4.33
C SER A 62 -1.88 4.14 -2.90
N ALA A 63 -0.93 3.30 -2.49
CA ALA A 63 -0.91 2.69 -1.17
C ALA A 63 -0.77 3.74 -0.06
N GLU A 64 0.07 4.76 -0.27
CA GLU A 64 0.21 5.89 0.65
C GLU A 64 -1.10 6.69 0.79
N GLY A 65 -1.79 6.97 -0.32
CA GLY A 65 -3.09 7.64 -0.27
C GLY A 65 -4.15 6.84 0.49
N ILE A 66 -4.17 5.52 0.29
CA ILE A 66 -5.09 4.62 1.00
C ILE A 66 -4.71 4.51 2.48
N TRP A 67 -3.41 4.54 2.80
CA TRP A 67 -2.92 4.57 4.17
C TRP A 67 -3.36 5.84 4.91
N LYS A 68 -3.30 7.01 4.28
CA LYS A 68 -3.82 8.26 4.89
C LYS A 68 -5.31 8.16 5.23
N LEU A 69 -6.11 7.49 4.38
CA LEU A 69 -7.51 7.20 4.70
C LEU A 69 -7.64 6.22 5.87
N PHE A 70 -6.82 5.16 5.89
CA PHE A 70 -6.76 4.20 7.00
C PHE A 70 -6.51 4.91 8.33
N GLU A 71 -5.52 5.80 8.40
CA GLU A 71 -5.21 6.59 9.59
C GLU A 71 -6.37 7.51 9.97
N GLY A 72 -7.01 8.15 9.00
CA GLY A 72 -8.20 8.97 9.24
C GLY A 72 -9.38 8.18 9.81
N TYR A 73 -9.55 6.90 9.43
CA TYR A 73 -10.55 6.01 10.01
C TYR A 73 -10.12 5.52 11.41
N ARG A 74 -8.83 5.20 11.58
CA ARG A 74 -8.25 4.87 12.89
C ARG A 74 -8.51 5.99 13.90
N ASP A 75 -8.31 7.24 13.50
CA ASP A 75 -8.53 8.40 14.36
C ASP A 75 -9.98 8.60 14.79
N LYS A 76 -10.92 8.10 13.98
CA LYS A 76 -12.37 8.14 14.22
C LYS A 76 -12.89 6.88 14.92
N ASN A 77 -12.01 5.96 15.32
CA ASN A 77 -12.39 4.63 15.82
C ASN A 77 -13.23 3.80 14.83
N ASP A 78 -13.03 4.01 13.52
CA ASP A 78 -13.82 3.37 12.48
C ASP A 78 -13.15 2.11 11.95
N PHE A 79 -13.50 0.97 12.57
CA PHE A 79 -12.98 -0.34 12.18
C PHE A 79 -13.32 -0.72 10.73
N VAL A 80 -14.53 -0.42 10.26
CA VAL A 80 -14.97 -0.83 8.93
C VAL A 80 -14.18 -0.06 7.87
N GLY A 81 -13.99 1.24 8.06
CA GLY A 81 -13.14 2.07 7.20
C GLY A 81 -11.70 1.57 7.13
N MET A 82 -11.10 1.24 8.29
CA MET A 82 -9.76 0.64 8.35
C MET A 82 -9.70 -0.69 7.57
N ASP A 83 -10.68 -1.58 7.77
CA ASP A 83 -10.71 -2.89 7.13
C ASP A 83 -10.82 -2.80 5.61
N ILE A 84 -11.67 -1.89 5.11
CA ILE A 84 -11.83 -1.67 3.66
C ILE A 84 -10.53 -1.12 3.06
N CYS A 85 -9.86 -0.16 3.69
CA CYS A 85 -8.54 0.31 3.24
C CYS A 85 -7.52 -0.83 3.15
N ARG A 86 -7.40 -1.66 4.20
CA ARG A 86 -6.51 -2.83 4.24
C ARG A 86 -6.82 -3.80 3.10
N LYS A 87 -8.10 -4.07 2.83
CA LYS A 87 -8.51 -4.96 1.74
C LYS A 87 -8.25 -4.37 0.35
N PHE A 88 -8.34 -3.04 0.16
CA PHE A 88 -7.94 -2.39 -1.11
C PHE A 88 -6.42 -2.50 -1.34
N ILE A 89 -5.61 -2.33 -0.30
CA ILE A 89 -4.16 -2.55 -0.36
C ILE A 89 -3.85 -4.01 -0.73
N GLN A 90 -4.52 -4.97 -0.08
CA GLN A 90 -4.41 -6.40 -0.40
C GLN A 90 -4.80 -6.71 -1.86
N MET A 91 -5.90 -6.13 -2.34
CA MET A 91 -6.34 -6.26 -3.73
C MET A 91 -5.35 -5.62 -4.71
N GLY A 92 -4.69 -4.52 -4.33
CA GLY A 92 -3.59 -3.92 -5.08
C GLY A 92 -2.44 -4.89 -5.28
N ARG A 93 -2.01 -5.56 -4.20
CA ARG A 93 -0.99 -6.62 -4.23
C ARG A 93 -1.39 -7.76 -5.16
N THR A 94 -2.58 -8.34 -4.98
CA THR A 94 -2.99 -9.53 -5.75
C THR A 94 -3.20 -9.23 -7.22
N ARG A 95 -3.76 -8.06 -7.55
CA ARG A 95 -3.92 -7.60 -8.95
C ARG A 95 -2.57 -7.33 -9.59
N SER A 96 -1.67 -6.62 -8.92
CA SER A 96 -0.31 -6.38 -9.41
C SER A 96 0.41 -7.71 -9.70
N LEU A 97 0.40 -8.63 -8.73
CA LEU A 97 1.06 -9.93 -8.86
C LEU A 97 0.45 -10.79 -9.96
N ARG A 98 -0.88 -10.75 -10.13
CA ARG A 98 -1.55 -11.47 -11.24
C ARG A 98 -1.09 -10.95 -12.60
N TYR A 99 -0.91 -9.64 -12.76
CA TYR A 99 -0.46 -9.05 -14.02
C TYR A 99 1.04 -9.29 -14.26
N ALA A 100 1.84 -9.32 -13.19
CA ALA A 100 3.24 -9.69 -13.27
C ALA A 100 3.44 -11.14 -13.74
N LEU A 101 2.62 -12.08 -13.24
CA LEU A 101 2.81 -13.52 -13.43
C LEU A 101 1.96 -14.15 -14.53
N ARG A 102 1.09 -13.39 -15.19
CA ARG A 102 0.26 -13.90 -16.30
C ARG A 102 0.42 -13.03 -17.54
N PRO A 103 0.53 -13.62 -18.75
CA PRO A 103 0.55 -12.86 -19.99
C PRO A 103 -0.67 -11.93 -20.11
N GLY A 104 -0.43 -10.62 -20.10
CA GLY A 104 -1.47 -9.59 -20.15
C GLY A 104 -2.43 -9.59 -18.95
N GLY A 105 -2.06 -10.22 -17.82
CA GLY A 105 -2.88 -10.30 -16.61
C GLY A 105 -4.18 -11.12 -16.72
N ARG A 106 -4.36 -11.87 -17.82
CA ARG A 106 -5.55 -12.66 -18.09
C ARG A 106 -5.51 -13.99 -17.34
N LYS A 107 -6.56 -14.26 -16.55
CA LYS A 107 -6.70 -15.53 -15.81
C LYS A 107 -7.17 -16.67 -16.73
N TYR A 108 -8.10 -16.38 -17.62
CA TYR A 108 -8.68 -17.35 -18.54
C TYR A 108 -8.24 -17.06 -19.97
N ASP A 109 -8.12 -18.11 -20.78
CA ASP A 109 -7.91 -17.94 -22.20
C ASP A 109 -9.21 -17.46 -22.88
N PRO A 110 -9.17 -16.38 -23.68
CA PRO A 110 -10.37 -15.88 -24.34
C PRO A 110 -10.94 -16.83 -25.42
N SER A 111 -10.12 -17.75 -25.96
CA SER A 111 -10.54 -18.68 -27.00
C SER A 111 -11.10 -19.99 -26.44
N THR A 112 -10.48 -20.54 -25.40
CA THR A 112 -10.89 -21.83 -24.82
C THR A 112 -11.71 -21.69 -23.54
N GLY A 113 -11.67 -20.52 -22.87
CA GLY A 113 -12.29 -20.32 -21.56
C GLY A 113 -11.55 -20.99 -20.39
N GLU A 114 -10.49 -21.74 -20.67
CA GLU A 114 -9.74 -22.50 -19.67
C GLU A 114 -8.87 -21.58 -18.81
N GLU A 115 -8.63 -21.96 -17.55
CA GLU A 115 -7.68 -21.22 -16.71
C GLU A 115 -6.26 -21.38 -17.25
N ARG A 116 -5.61 -20.25 -17.54
CA ARG A 116 -4.22 -20.23 -17.95
C ARG A 116 -3.34 -20.76 -16.82
N GLN A 117 -2.44 -21.67 -17.19
CA GLN A 117 -1.47 -22.24 -16.26
C GLN A 117 -0.56 -21.15 -15.68
N ARG A 118 -0.18 -21.33 -14.41
CA ARG A 118 0.84 -20.50 -13.76
C ARG A 118 2.20 -21.03 -14.17
N THR A 119 2.88 -20.30 -15.06
CA THR A 119 4.18 -20.72 -15.60
C THR A 119 5.35 -20.43 -14.67
N GLY A 120 5.14 -19.67 -13.58
CA GLY A 120 6.20 -19.21 -12.68
C GLY A 120 7.08 -18.11 -13.27
N LYS A 121 6.86 -17.72 -14.53
CA LYS A 121 7.59 -16.66 -15.21
C LYS A 121 7.03 -15.28 -14.84
N VAL A 122 7.93 -14.31 -14.71
CA VAL A 122 7.59 -12.89 -14.62
C VAL A 122 7.50 -12.32 -16.05
N TYR A 123 6.35 -11.75 -16.39
CA TYR A 123 6.05 -11.13 -17.68
C TYR A 123 6.11 -9.60 -17.62
N ASP A 124 5.87 -9.02 -16.45
CA ASP A 124 5.91 -7.57 -16.23
C ASP A 124 6.60 -7.28 -14.89
N GLN A 125 7.82 -6.75 -14.97
CA GLN A 125 8.65 -6.46 -13.81
C GLN A 125 8.09 -5.28 -12.99
N GLY A 126 7.56 -4.25 -13.65
CA GLY A 126 6.99 -3.09 -12.95
C GLY A 126 5.75 -3.46 -12.14
N LYS A 127 4.97 -4.46 -12.60
CA LYS A 127 3.86 -5.04 -11.84
C LYS A 127 4.33 -5.88 -10.66
N LEU A 128 5.45 -6.59 -10.78
CA LEU A 128 6.01 -7.37 -9.68
C LEU A 128 6.47 -6.43 -8.56
N GLU A 129 7.25 -5.41 -8.90
CA GLU A 129 7.70 -4.37 -7.96
C GLU A 129 6.50 -3.64 -7.34
N GLY A 130 5.47 -3.32 -8.14
CA GLY A 130 4.22 -2.78 -7.62
C GLY A 130 3.53 -3.69 -6.60
N ALA A 131 3.57 -5.01 -6.79
CA ALA A 131 3.01 -5.97 -5.83
C ALA A 131 3.82 -5.99 -4.53
N GLU A 132 5.14 -5.90 -4.60
CA GLU A 132 6.03 -5.84 -3.44
C GLU A 132 5.82 -4.55 -2.62
N VAL A 133 5.58 -3.43 -3.30
CA VAL A 133 5.18 -2.18 -2.63
C VAL A 133 3.90 -2.39 -1.83
N TYR A 134 2.84 -2.90 -2.45
CA TYR A 134 1.59 -3.18 -1.75
C TYR A 134 1.75 -4.20 -0.62
N GLU A 135 2.63 -5.19 -0.74
CA GLU A 135 2.91 -6.15 0.33
C GLU A 135 3.45 -5.48 1.59
N LYS A 136 4.38 -4.53 1.43
CA LYS A 136 4.92 -3.76 2.57
C LYS A 136 3.84 -2.97 3.28
N TRP A 137 2.99 -2.28 2.53
CA TRP A 137 1.86 -1.53 3.08
C TRP A 137 0.81 -2.43 3.73
N LEU A 138 0.57 -3.62 3.17
CA LEU A 138 -0.33 -4.60 3.76
C LEU A 138 0.20 -5.08 5.12
N GLY A 139 1.51 -5.32 5.21
CA GLY A 139 2.19 -5.59 6.49
C GLY A 139 1.94 -4.47 7.50
N LYS A 140 2.14 -3.20 7.10
CA LYS A 140 1.88 -2.02 7.95
C LYS A 140 0.44 -2.01 8.50
N CYS A 141 -0.57 -2.34 7.70
CA CYS A 141 -1.96 -2.45 8.18
C CYS A 141 -2.16 -3.59 9.20
N TRP A 142 -1.54 -4.75 9.00
CA TRP A 142 -1.65 -5.86 9.95
C TRP A 142 -0.87 -5.64 11.23
N ASP A 143 0.24 -4.91 11.16
CA ASP A 143 1.12 -4.59 12.28
C ASP A 143 0.58 -3.44 13.15
N ASP A 144 -0.37 -2.65 12.65
CA ASP A 144 -1.02 -1.57 13.39
C ASP A 144 -1.79 -2.11 14.61
N GLU A 145 -1.35 -1.73 15.81
CA GLU A 145 -1.90 -2.20 17.09
C GLU A 145 -3.37 -1.80 17.29
N CYS A 146 -3.73 -0.61 16.81
CA CYS A 146 -5.10 -0.11 16.84
C CYS A 146 -6.04 -1.04 16.05
N TYR A 147 -5.64 -1.40 14.84
CA TYR A 147 -6.38 -2.32 13.98
C TYR A 147 -6.41 -3.74 14.54
N LYS A 148 -5.31 -4.26 15.10
CA LYS A 148 -5.29 -5.59 15.77
C LYS A 148 -6.34 -5.67 16.87
N LYS A 149 -6.35 -4.70 17.80
CA LYS A 149 -7.32 -4.64 18.90
C LYS A 149 -8.76 -4.49 18.38
N ALA A 150 -8.95 -3.68 17.34
CA ALA A 150 -10.26 -3.49 16.72
C ALA A 150 -10.78 -4.78 16.07
N TRP A 151 -9.91 -5.49 15.36
CA TRP A 151 -10.20 -6.78 14.73
C TRP A 151 -10.58 -7.85 15.76
N GLU A 152 -9.87 -7.92 16.88
CA GLU A 152 -10.20 -8.85 17.96
C GLU A 152 -11.53 -8.52 18.63
N SER A 153 -11.78 -7.23 18.88
CA SER A 153 -13.05 -6.77 19.45
C SER A 153 -14.24 -7.08 18.54
N TRP A 154 -14.07 -6.87 17.22
CA TRP A 154 -15.06 -7.27 16.22
C TRP A 154 -15.29 -8.78 16.23
N ARG A 155 -14.21 -9.59 16.27
CA ARG A 155 -14.28 -11.06 16.29
C ARG A 155 -15.02 -11.59 17.53
N GLU A 156 -14.92 -10.89 18.65
CA GLU A 156 -15.62 -11.20 19.90
C GLU A 156 -17.09 -10.72 19.90
N GLY A 157 -17.54 -10.00 18.86
CA GLY A 157 -18.90 -9.49 18.75
C GLY A 157 -19.18 -8.30 19.67
N LYS A 158 -18.16 -7.52 20.05
CA LYS A 158 -18.36 -6.30 20.86
C LYS A 158 -19.02 -5.21 20.02
N ASP A 159 -20.14 -4.67 20.52
CA ASP A 159 -20.90 -3.60 19.86
C ASP A 159 -20.12 -2.28 19.77
N ASN A 160 -19.26 -2.00 20.75
CA ASN A 160 -18.37 -0.84 20.77
C ASN A 160 -16.92 -1.31 20.62
N ILE A 161 -16.36 -1.06 19.44
CA ILE A 161 -14.94 -1.27 19.19
C ILE A 161 -14.21 0.02 19.56
N GLU A 162 -13.68 0.08 20.78
CA GLU A 162 -12.80 1.17 21.18
C GLU A 162 -11.42 0.94 20.56
N VAL A 163 -11.02 1.81 19.63
CA VAL A 163 -9.67 1.78 19.07
C VAL A 163 -8.75 2.47 20.08
N VAL A 164 -8.19 1.68 20.98
CA VAL A 164 -7.27 2.18 22.01
C VAL A 164 -6.02 2.73 21.33
N LYS A 165 -5.93 4.06 21.21
CA LYS A 165 -4.73 4.75 20.75
C LYS A 165 -3.64 4.55 21.78
N ASP A 166 -2.62 3.76 21.44
CA ASP A 166 -1.39 3.76 22.23
C ASP A 166 -0.66 5.07 21.95
N GLN A 167 -0.46 5.90 22.97
CA GLN A 167 0.31 7.14 22.90
C GLN A 167 1.82 6.85 22.92
N SER A 168 2.28 5.92 22.09
CA SER A 168 3.69 5.82 21.77
C SER A 168 3.87 6.51 20.42
N ASP A 169 4.55 7.66 20.44
CA ASP A 169 5.05 8.34 19.25
C ASP A 169 5.99 7.38 18.50
N VAL A 170 5.42 6.50 17.68
CA VAL A 170 6.19 5.66 16.76
C VAL A 170 6.63 6.59 15.65
N GLU A 171 7.85 7.12 15.75
CA GLU A 171 8.55 7.75 14.63
C GLU A 171 8.35 6.87 13.41
N ASP A 172 7.63 7.37 12.39
CA ASP A 172 7.40 6.66 11.12
C ASP A 172 8.77 6.37 10.50
N PRO A 173 9.27 5.12 10.55
CA PRO A 173 10.60 4.80 10.04
C PRO A 173 10.64 4.84 8.50
N TRP A 174 9.50 5.14 7.88
CA TRP A 174 9.30 5.24 6.44
C TRP A 174 8.90 6.66 5.99
N GLY A 175 8.92 7.64 6.89
CA GLY A 175 8.72 9.06 6.56
C GLY A 175 9.80 9.58 5.63
N GLU A 176 9.39 10.26 4.56
CA GLU A 176 10.17 11.01 3.57
C GLU A 176 11.66 11.22 3.95
N GLY A 177 12.49 10.25 3.56
CA GLY A 177 13.93 10.39 3.65
C GLY A 177 14.40 11.37 2.57
N ASP A 178 14.60 12.63 2.97
CA ASP A 178 15.23 13.70 2.21
C ASP A 178 16.31 13.16 1.26
N GLU A 179 16.02 13.22 -0.04
CA GLU A 179 16.87 12.78 -1.16
C GLU A 179 18.28 13.42 -1.11
N LYS A 180 18.41 14.56 -0.41
CA LYS A 180 19.66 15.29 -0.17
C LYS A 180 20.65 14.53 0.74
N ASP A 181 20.13 13.73 1.66
CA ASP A 181 20.93 13.09 2.70
C ASP A 181 21.63 11.82 2.17
N GLN A 182 20.97 11.15 1.21
CA GLN A 182 21.55 10.04 0.43
C GLN A 182 22.63 10.54 -0.56
N GLU A 183 22.40 11.70 -1.20
CA GLU A 183 23.38 12.36 -2.08
C GLU A 183 24.65 12.75 -1.31
N GLU A 184 24.52 13.30 -0.10
CA GLU A 184 25.67 13.68 0.72
C GLU A 184 26.44 12.46 1.25
N LYS A 185 25.76 11.40 1.67
CA LYS A 185 26.37 10.12 2.07
C LYS A 185 27.12 9.47 0.90
N LYS A 186 26.57 9.54 -0.33
CA LYS A 186 27.23 9.08 -1.56
C LYS A 186 28.47 9.92 -1.90
N ARG A 187 28.39 11.25 -1.77
CA ARG A 187 29.53 12.18 -1.99
C ARG A 187 30.65 11.99 -0.96
N LYS A 188 30.32 11.75 0.32
CA LYS A 188 31.31 11.43 1.38
C LYS A 188 31.99 10.09 1.14
N ARG A 189 31.25 9.05 0.73
CA ARG A 189 31.81 7.75 0.36
C ARG A 189 32.77 7.85 -0.83
N LEU A 190 32.41 8.64 -1.85
CA LEU A 190 33.27 8.87 -3.02
C LEU A 190 34.59 9.61 -2.64
N ARG A 191 34.50 10.61 -1.75
CA ARG A 191 35.69 11.34 -1.26
C ARG A 191 36.61 10.49 -0.39
N SER A 192 36.06 9.54 0.36
CA SER A 192 36.86 8.59 1.17
C SER A 192 37.58 7.56 0.30
N ALA A 193 36.99 7.13 -0.83
CA ALA A 193 37.61 6.17 -1.74
C ALA A 193 38.83 6.76 -2.48
N VAL A 194 38.86 8.08 -2.72
CA VAL A 194 40.00 8.75 -3.37
C VAL A 194 41.20 8.92 -2.42
N LYS A 195 40.99 8.93 -1.10
CA LYS A 195 42.09 9.05 -0.10
C LYS A 195 42.81 7.73 0.20
N GLY A 196 42.29 6.60 -0.27
CA GLY A 196 42.86 5.26 -0.03
C GLY A 196 43.57 4.63 -1.24
N ALA A 197 43.68 5.34 -2.36
CA ALA A 197 44.41 4.83 -3.51
C ALA A 197 45.92 4.89 -3.23
N PRO A 198 46.65 3.77 -3.28
CA PRO A 198 48.11 3.80 -3.13
C PRO A 198 48.72 4.59 -4.30
N GLU A 199 49.62 5.51 -3.95
CA GLU A 199 50.44 6.25 -4.90
C GLU A 199 51.22 5.26 -5.77
N VAL A 200 50.82 5.14 -7.03
CA VAL A 200 51.57 4.38 -8.03
C VAL A 200 52.88 5.12 -8.28
N LYS A 201 53.95 4.68 -7.60
CA LYS A 201 55.31 5.12 -7.93
C LYS A 201 55.57 4.85 -9.41
N ALA A 202 55.79 5.91 -10.16
CA ALA A 202 56.23 5.86 -11.53
C ALA A 202 57.49 4.98 -11.61
N LYS A 203 57.42 3.87 -12.35
CA LYS A 203 58.60 3.10 -12.74
C LYS A 203 59.28 3.86 -13.87
N ASP A 204 60.55 4.18 -13.66
CA ASP A 204 61.45 4.78 -14.64
C ASP A 204 61.35 4.04 -15.99
N HIS A 205 60.89 4.75 -17.02
CA HIS A 205 61.00 4.30 -18.39
C HIS A 205 62.41 4.62 -18.90
N PRO A 206 63.17 3.64 -19.43
CA PRO A 206 64.39 3.96 -20.15
C PRO A 206 64.03 4.71 -21.44
N GLY A 207 64.65 5.88 -21.63
CA GLY A 207 64.44 6.77 -22.77
C GLY A 207 64.77 6.13 -24.14
N PRO A 208 64.34 6.76 -25.24
CA PRO A 208 64.33 6.16 -26.55
C PRO A 208 65.76 5.93 -27.07
N LYS A 209 66.06 4.69 -27.48
CA LYS A 209 67.34 4.35 -28.13
C LYS A 209 67.46 5.09 -29.47
N LYS A 210 68.50 5.91 -29.58
CA LYS A 210 68.90 6.60 -30.82
C LYS A 210 69.22 5.55 -31.90
N ARG A 211 68.54 5.69 -33.05
CA ARG A 211 68.74 4.88 -34.25
C ARG A 211 70.02 5.33 -34.95
N THR A 212 71.09 4.55 -34.85
CA THR A 212 72.31 4.79 -35.63
C THR A 212 72.07 4.36 -37.07
N LYS A 213 72.13 5.32 -38.01
CA LYS A 213 72.35 5.04 -39.44
C LYS A 213 73.74 4.44 -39.59
N LYS A 214 73.86 3.32 -40.30
CA LYS A 214 75.12 2.94 -40.92
C LYS A 214 74.89 2.73 -42.41
N SER A 215 75.78 3.38 -43.15
CA SER A 215 75.93 3.45 -44.60
C SER A 215 76.09 2.11 -45.27
#